data_AF-A0A950XPZ4-F1
#
_entry.id   AF-A0A950XPZ4-F1
#
_cell.length_a   1.000
_cell.length_b   1.000
_cell.length_c   1.000
_cell.angle_alpha   90.00
_cell.angle_beta   90.00
_cell.angle_gamma   90.00
#
_symmetry.space_group_name_H-M   'P 1'
#
loop_
_entity.id
_entity.type
_entity.pdbx_description
1 polymer ?
#
loop_
_entity_poly.entity_id
_entity_poly.type
_entity_poly.pdbx_seq_one_letter_code
_entity_poly.pdbx_strand_id
1 'polypeptide(L)'
;MPPRKKKVVGLIKLQIQAGQANPAPPVGPALGQHGVNIMEFCKAYNAATENQRGNVIPVEITVYDDRSFTFALKTPPAAQLLLKAANVPKGSAE
;
A
#
# COMPACT_ATOMS: atom_id res chain seq x y z
N MET A 1 6.04 -22.60 -14.90
CA MET A 1 4.83 -22.14 -15.65
C MET A 1 4.93 -20.61 -15.73
N PRO A 2 5.07 -19.99 -16.91
CA PRO A 2 5.17 -18.52 -16.98
C PRO A 2 3.81 -17.91 -16.62
N PRO A 3 3.74 -16.96 -15.67
CA PRO A 3 2.46 -16.36 -15.29
C PRO A 3 1.87 -15.64 -16.50
N ARG A 4 0.65 -16.03 -16.89
CA ARG A 4 -0.13 -15.40 -17.97
C ARG A 4 -0.05 -13.89 -17.81
N LYS A 5 0.50 -13.21 -18.82
CA LYS A 5 0.56 -11.76 -18.93
C LYS A 5 -0.87 -11.19 -18.91
N LYS A 6 -1.44 -10.99 -17.72
CA LYS A 6 -2.65 -10.16 -17.58
C LYS A 6 -2.25 -8.77 -18.05
N LYS A 7 -2.96 -8.22 -19.04
CA LYS A 7 -2.68 -6.87 -19.53
C LYS A 7 -2.97 -5.88 -18.41
N VAL A 8 -1.95 -5.16 -17.99
CA VAL A 8 -2.06 -4.07 -17.01
C VAL A 8 -2.73 -2.90 -17.72
N VAL A 9 -3.88 -2.47 -17.22
CA VAL A 9 -4.60 -1.28 -17.73
C VAL A 9 -4.16 0.00 -17.02
N GLY A 10 -3.65 -0.12 -15.80
CA GLY A 10 -3.18 1.03 -15.02
C GLY A 10 -2.37 0.59 -13.82
N LEU A 11 -1.43 1.44 -13.42
CA LEU A 11 -0.61 1.22 -12.23
C LEU A 11 -0.70 2.48 -11.37
N ILE A 12 -1.16 2.30 -10.15
CA ILE A 12 -1.48 3.37 -9.19
C ILE A 12 -0.55 3.19 -8.01
N LYS A 13 0.22 4.23 -7.66
CA LYS A 13 1.11 4.22 -6.50
C LYS A 13 0.55 5.16 -5.45
N LEU A 14 0.27 4.64 -4.27
CA LEU A 14 -0.28 5.40 -3.15
C LEU A 14 0.63 5.23 -1.94
N GLN A 15 0.68 6.25 -1.09
CA GLN A 15 1.35 6.20 0.20
C GLN A 15 0.29 6.33 1.28
N ILE A 16 0.12 5.30 2.08
CA ILE A 16 -0.96 5.24 3.07
C ILE A 16 -0.36 4.87 4.42
N GLN A 17 -0.86 5.45 5.49
CA GLN A 17 -0.46 5.04 6.83
C GLN A 17 -0.94 3.61 7.11
N ALA A 18 -0.03 2.77 7.57
CA ALA A 18 -0.29 1.39 7.93
C ALA A 18 -1.43 1.28 8.95
N GLY A 19 -2.41 0.43 8.66
CA GLY A 19 -3.61 0.24 9.48
C GLY A 19 -4.58 1.42 9.51
N GLN A 20 -4.36 2.45 8.68
CA GLN A 20 -5.19 3.66 8.56
C GLN A 20 -5.52 3.99 7.09
N ALA A 21 -5.67 2.98 6.22
CA ALA A 21 -6.31 3.21 4.93
C ALA A 21 -7.72 3.73 5.15
N ASN A 22 -8.09 4.78 4.39
CA ASN A 22 -9.42 5.34 4.36
C ASN A 22 -9.82 5.63 2.90
N PRO A 23 -11.13 5.58 2.57
CA PRO A 23 -11.62 5.89 1.22
C PRO A 23 -11.59 7.41 0.90
N ALA A 24 -10.78 8.18 1.63
CA ALA A 24 -10.68 9.63 1.55
C ALA A 24 -10.19 10.11 0.16
N PRO A 25 -10.33 11.41 -0.17
CA PRO A 25 -10.12 11.94 -1.52
C PRO A 25 -8.76 11.70 -2.23
N PRO A 26 -7.64 11.28 -1.59
CA PRO A 26 -6.47 10.82 -2.36
C PRO A 26 -6.57 9.37 -2.86
N VAL A 27 -7.26 8.48 -2.14
CA VAL A 27 -7.34 7.04 -2.45
C VAL A 27 -8.64 6.70 -3.18
N GLY A 28 -9.76 7.26 -2.71
CA GLY A 28 -11.10 6.96 -3.23
C GLY A 28 -11.27 7.27 -4.71
N PRO A 29 -11.01 8.51 -5.16
CA PRO A 29 -11.12 8.89 -6.57
C PRO A 29 -10.11 8.13 -7.45
N ALA A 30 -8.87 7.98 -7.00
CA ALA A 30 -7.81 7.34 -7.78
C ALA A 30 -8.07 5.85 -8.03
N LEU A 31 -8.63 5.12 -7.07
CA LEU A 31 -8.97 3.71 -7.24
C LEU A 31 -10.35 3.51 -7.88
N GLY A 32 -11.33 4.35 -7.51
CA GLY A 32 -12.69 4.28 -8.01
C GLY A 32 -12.78 4.57 -9.51
N GLN A 33 -11.97 5.49 -10.04
CA GLN A 33 -11.89 5.78 -11.48
C GLN A 33 -11.45 4.57 -12.31
N HIS A 34 -10.69 3.64 -11.71
CA HIS A 34 -10.22 2.42 -12.37
C HIS A 34 -11.09 1.20 -12.07
N GLY A 35 -12.24 1.37 -11.40
CA GLY A 35 -13.14 0.28 -11.05
C GLY A 35 -12.60 -0.65 -9.95
N VAL A 36 -11.62 -0.18 -9.17
CA VAL A 36 -11.06 -0.94 -8.04
C VAL A 36 -11.95 -0.78 -6.82
N ASN A 37 -12.15 -1.87 -6.08
CA ASN A 37 -13.04 -1.90 -4.93
C ASN A 37 -12.36 -1.26 -3.70
N ILE A 38 -12.56 0.05 -3.49
CA ILE A 38 -11.86 0.88 -2.49
C ILE A 38 -11.99 0.31 -1.08
N MET A 39 -13.19 -0.14 -0.70
CA MET A 39 -13.44 -0.70 0.64
C MET A 39 -12.69 -2.00 0.88
N GLU A 40 -12.63 -2.87 -0.13
CA GLU A 40 -11.91 -4.14 -0.06
C GLU A 40 -10.41 -3.91 0.03
N PHE A 41 -9.88 -3.01 -0.81
CA PHE A 41 -8.50 -2.56 -0.74
C PHE A 41 -8.15 -2.01 0.64
N CYS A 42 -8.97 -1.10 1.18
CA CYS A 42 -8.78 -0.51 2.49
C CYS A 42 -8.71 -1.57 3.60
N LYS A 43 -9.63 -2.55 3.58
CA LYS A 43 -9.67 -3.65 4.56
C LYS A 43 -8.46 -4.57 4.45
N ALA A 44 -8.12 -4.99 3.22
CA ALA A 44 -6.99 -5.87 2.95
C ALA A 44 -5.66 -5.18 3.27
N TYR A 45 -5.52 -3.90 2.93
CA TYR A 45 -4.38 -3.07 3.28
C TYR A 45 -4.23 -2.95 4.79
N ASN A 46 -5.31 -2.62 5.51
CA ASN A 46 -5.26 -2.47 6.96
C ASN A 46 -4.90 -3.78 7.67
N ALA A 47 -5.42 -4.92 7.22
CA ALA A 47 -5.07 -6.23 7.76
C ALA A 47 -3.60 -6.59 7.49
N ALA A 48 -3.11 -6.38 6.27
CA ALA A 48 -1.74 -6.71 5.90
C ALA A 48 -0.69 -5.72 6.47
N THR A 49 -1.10 -4.49 6.76
CA THR A 49 -0.26 -3.46 7.39
C THR A 49 -0.50 -3.32 8.89
N GLU A 50 -1.34 -4.16 9.50
CA GLU A 50 -1.66 -4.08 10.94
C GLU A 50 -0.40 -4.22 11.81
N ASN A 51 0.49 -5.14 11.44
CA ASN A 51 1.79 -5.36 12.09
C ASN A 51 2.78 -4.17 11.92
N GLN A 52 2.47 -3.24 11.02
CA GLN A 52 3.32 -2.12 10.66
C GLN A 52 2.68 -0.77 11.00
N ARG A 53 1.61 -0.79 11.82
CA ARG A 53 0.94 0.42 12.35
C ARG A 53 1.96 1.42 12.89
N GLY A 54 1.78 2.68 12.47
CA GLY A 54 2.70 3.80 12.77
C GLY A 54 3.69 4.13 11.64
N ASN A 55 3.73 3.34 10.57
CA ASN A 55 4.62 3.56 9.42
C ASN A 55 3.81 3.96 8.18
N VAL A 56 4.37 4.80 7.31
CA VAL A 56 3.79 5.05 5.98
C VAL A 56 4.27 3.93 5.06
N ILE A 57 3.33 3.16 4.51
CA ILE A 57 3.64 2.06 3.59
C ILE A 57 3.25 2.47 2.17
N PRO A 58 4.23 2.50 1.24
CA PRO A 58 3.91 2.65 -0.17
C PRO A 58 3.25 1.38 -0.68
N VAL A 59 2.19 1.54 -1.45
CA VAL A 59 1.45 0.45 -2.07
C VAL A 59 1.27 0.71 -3.55
N GLU A 60 1.52 -0.33 -4.33
CA GLU A 60 1.42 -0.30 -5.78
C GLU A 60 0.25 -1.17 -6.20
N ILE A 61 -0.84 -0.53 -6.65
CA ILE A 61 -2.01 -1.20 -7.19
C ILE A 61 -1.85 -1.31 -8.70
N THR A 62 -1.82 -2.54 -9.18
CA THR A 62 -1.84 -2.88 -10.60
C THR A 62 -3.26 -3.30 -10.96
N VAL A 63 -3.90 -2.56 -11.86
CA VAL A 63 -5.23 -2.85 -12.37
C VAL A 63 -5.07 -3.61 -13.68
N TYR A 64 -5.84 -4.68 -13.86
CA TYR A 64 -5.87 -5.48 -15.08
C TYR A 64 -7.15 -5.23 -15.87
N ASP A 65 -7.09 -5.56 -17.16
CA ASP A 65 -8.21 -5.39 -18.10
C ASP A 65 -9.49 -6.14 -17.69
N ASP A 66 -9.33 -7.23 -16.91
CA ASP A 66 -10.44 -8.04 -16.40
C ASP A 66 -11.19 -7.41 -15.21
N ARG A 67 -10.85 -6.17 -14.82
CA ARG A 67 -11.27 -5.48 -13.59
C ARG A 67 -10.73 -6.12 -12.29
N SER A 68 -9.93 -7.19 -12.39
CA SER A 68 -9.06 -7.59 -11.28
C SER A 68 -8.06 -6.48 -10.98
N PHE A 69 -7.70 -6.37 -9.70
CA PHE A 69 -6.58 -5.59 -9.24
C PHE A 69 -5.68 -6.45 -8.37
N THR A 70 -4.39 -6.19 -8.40
CA THR A 70 -3.43 -6.71 -7.42
C THR A 70 -2.73 -5.55 -6.76
N PHE A 71 -2.59 -5.60 -5.44
CA PHE A 71 -1.81 -4.61 -4.71
C PHE A 71 -0.55 -5.28 -4.15
N ALA A 72 0.59 -4.63 -4.33
CA ALA A 72 1.84 -5.01 -3.71
C ALA A 72 2.16 -3.99 -2.62
N LEU A 73 2.17 -4.44 -1.37
CA LEU A 73 2.73 -3.65 -0.27
C LEU A 73 4.24 -3.61 -0.46
N LYS A 74 4.79 -2.42 -0.68
CA LYS A 74 6.24 -2.27 -0.62
C LYS A 74 6.65 -2.30 0.84
N THR A 75 7.84 -2.84 1.08
CA THR A 75 8.44 -2.79 2.41
C THR A 75 8.55 -1.31 2.82
N PRO A 76 8.07 -0.93 4.02
CA PRO A 76 8.41 0.39 4.54
C PRO A 76 9.93 0.52 4.56
N PRO A 77 10.47 1.73 4.41
CA PRO A 77 11.91 1.95 4.42
C PRO A 77 12.51 1.24 5.64
N ALA A 78 13.50 0.38 5.39
CA ALA A 78 14.18 -0.44 6.40
C ALA A 78 14.66 0.38 7.62
N ALA A 79 14.77 1.70 7.45
CA ALA A 79 14.96 2.68 8.51
C ALA A 79 14.00 2.48 9.71
N GLN A 80 12.70 2.22 9.54
CA GLN A 80 11.81 2.05 10.69
C GLN A 80 11.91 0.66 11.36
N LEU A 81 12.28 -0.39 10.62
CA LEU A 81 12.59 -1.70 11.21
C LEU A 81 13.89 -1.64 12.03
N LEU A 82 14.89 -0.90 11.54
CA LEU A 82 16.13 -0.63 12.27
C LEU A 82 15.90 0.29 13.48
N LEU A 83 15.10 1.36 13.38
CA LEU A 83 14.78 2.23 14.52
C LEU A 83 13.99 1.53 15.63
N LYS A 84 13.05 0.63 15.29
CA LYS A 84 12.31 -0.18 16.28
C LYS A 84 13.19 -1.26 16.93
N ALA A 85 14.07 -1.91 16.17
CA ALA A 85 15.04 -2.87 16.72
C ALA A 85 16.11 -2.16 17.58
N ALA A 86 16.43 -0.90 17.29
CA ALA A 86 17.44 -0.11 18.01
C ALA A 86 16.88 0.64 19.24
N ASN A 87 15.55 0.68 19.46
CA ASN A 87 14.92 1.35 20.59
C ASN A 87 15.36 2.83 20.78
N VAL A 88 15.66 3.54 19.67
CA VAL A 88 16.11 4.94 19.71
C VAL A 88 15.02 5.83 19.11
N PRO A 89 14.35 6.69 19.91
CA PRO A 89 13.27 7.56 19.44
C PRO A 89 13.74 8.81 18.66
N LYS A 90 15.05 9.02 18.48
CA LYS A 90 15.62 10.12 17.69
C LYS A 90 16.88 9.63 16.99
N GLY A 91 16.93 9.74 15.66
CA GLY A 91 18.22 9.80 14.98
C GLY A 91 19.00 10.97 15.55
N SER A 92 20.29 10.78 15.87
CA SER A 92 21.16 11.88 16.30
C SER A 92 20.98 13.05 15.34
N ALA A 93 20.65 14.19 15.91
CA ALA A 93 20.95 15.46 15.26
C ALA A 93 22.46 15.62 15.35
N GLU A 94 23.12 15.54 14.20
CA GLU A 94 24.30 16.34 13.88
C GLU A 94 24.03 17.06 12.55
#